data_AF-A0A970EFQ7-F1
#
_entry.id   AF-A0A970EFQ7-F1
#
_cell.length_a   1.000
_cell.length_b   1.000
_cell.length_c   1.000
_cell.angle_alpha   90.00
_cell.angle_beta   90.00
_cell.angle_gamma   90.00
#
_symmetry.space_group_name_H-M   'P 1'
#
loop_
_entity.id
_entity.type
_entity.pdbx_description
1 polymer ?
#
loop_
_entity_poly.entity_id
_entity_poly.type
_entity_poly.pdbx_seq_one_letter_code
_entity_poly.pdbx_strand_id
1 'polypeptide(L)'
;DRDKFLEAVSRNVESELKKIGLKLINVNVTDITDESGYIEALGKEAAAKAINEAVKRVAEAERDGAIGEANARKEQRIQVADANSIAITGENEAQVRIAESNAIRRQKEAEYLRMATAAEKIQEAKALEEAYDAQRAAELKRAERERATLEADVLVKAEIEKRQREIEAEALAEQERIRAKGEADAIFAKMEAQARGMQEILTKQAEGFKKIVESAGGNAKDALQLMLADKMEELIKIQVEAIKNIKIDKVTVWDTANGDKNNTANFISGLIKAVPPMSDLFDMAGMKLPKYFGENVNDGVSAGEQNDAKD
;
A
#
# COMPACT_ATOMS: atom_id res chain seq x y z
N ASP A 1 110.99 95.46 31.55
CA ASP A 1 110.79 96.91 31.37
C ASP A 1 111.89 97.54 30.54
N ARG A 2 111.63 97.71 29.23
CA ARG A 2 112.54 98.37 28.29
C ARG A 2 112.70 99.87 28.60
N ASP A 3 111.64 100.50 29.10
CA ASP A 3 111.60 101.94 29.37
C ASP A 3 112.54 102.36 30.52
N LYS A 4 112.61 101.56 31.60
CA LYS A 4 113.53 101.81 32.73
C LYS A 4 115.01 101.70 32.34
N PHE A 5 115.33 100.82 31.38
CA PHE A 5 116.70 100.66 30.88
C PHE A 5 117.13 101.86 30.03
N LEU A 6 116.25 102.37 29.17
CA LEU A 6 116.50 103.57 28.35
C LEU A 6 116.76 104.82 29.19
N GLU A 7 116.04 104.97 30.31
CA GLU A 7 116.21 106.09 31.24
C GLU A 7 117.60 106.06 31.92
N ALA A 8 118.03 104.89 32.38
CA ALA A 8 119.33 104.71 33.03
C ALA A 8 120.51 104.95 32.07
N VAL A 9 120.41 104.48 30.82
CA VAL A 9 121.44 104.69 29.78
C VAL A 9 121.55 106.16 29.41
N SER A 10 120.42 106.84 29.19
CA SER A 10 120.42 108.26 28.83
C SER A 10 121.10 109.12 29.90
N ARG A 11 120.81 108.89 31.19
CA ARG A 11 121.37 109.66 32.30
C ARG A 11 122.89 109.50 32.44
N ASN A 12 123.41 108.28 32.28
CA ASN A 12 124.85 108.01 32.43
C ASN A 12 125.66 108.55 31.24
N VAL A 13 125.15 108.37 30.01
CA VAL A 13 125.85 108.82 28.80
C VAL A 13 125.77 110.35 28.63
N GLU A 14 124.66 110.98 29.01
CA GLU A 14 124.53 112.44 29.01
C GLU A 14 125.54 113.12 29.95
N SER A 15 125.84 112.52 31.11
CA SER A 15 126.84 113.03 32.04
C SER A 15 128.27 113.01 31.47
N GLU A 16 128.62 112.00 30.67
CA GLU A 16 129.94 111.91 30.03
C GLU A 16 130.06 112.83 28.82
N LEU A 17 129.02 112.92 27.97
CA LEU A 17 128.99 113.82 26.81
C LEU A 17 129.06 115.31 27.22
N LYS A 18 128.53 115.67 28.39
CA LYS A 18 128.55 117.04 28.88
C LYS A 18 129.96 117.55 29.21
N LYS A 19 130.90 116.67 29.62
CA LYS A 19 132.30 117.03 29.92
C LYS A 19 133.07 117.48 28.67
N ILE A 20 132.64 117.01 27.51
CA ILE A 20 133.18 117.36 26.18
C ILE A 20 132.27 118.34 25.42
N GLY A 21 131.27 118.93 26.09
CA GLY A 21 130.41 119.99 25.56
C GLY A 21 129.25 119.55 24.66
N LEU A 22 128.94 118.25 24.59
CA LEU A 22 127.87 117.69 23.77
C LEU A 22 126.61 117.40 24.62
N LYS A 23 125.42 117.47 24.00
CA LYS A 23 124.13 117.16 24.65
C LYS A 23 123.44 116.00 23.95
N LEU A 24 123.00 115.01 24.73
CA LEU A 24 122.21 113.87 24.25
C LEU A 24 120.76 114.31 24.00
N ILE A 25 120.16 113.92 22.87
CA ILE A 25 118.76 114.31 22.50
C ILE A 25 117.83 113.10 22.51
N ASN A 26 118.25 111.98 21.92
CA ASN A 26 117.48 110.74 21.91
C ASN A 26 118.42 109.53 21.86
N VAL A 27 118.01 108.44 22.50
CA VAL A 27 118.67 107.14 22.43
C VAL A 27 117.62 106.12 22.01
N ASN A 28 117.81 105.51 20.83
CA ASN A 28 116.99 104.41 20.36
C ASN A 28 117.78 103.10 20.53
N VAL A 29 117.15 102.10 21.15
CA VAL A 29 117.67 100.72 21.17
C VAL A 29 117.09 99.99 19.97
N THR A 30 117.94 99.67 19.00
CA THR A 30 117.57 98.93 17.78
C THR A 30 117.45 97.43 18.05
N ASP A 31 118.50 96.81 18.59
CA ASP A 31 118.55 95.37 18.83
C ASP A 31 119.14 95.06 20.21
N ILE A 32 118.57 94.07 20.90
CA ILE A 32 119.10 93.54 22.17
C ILE A 32 119.61 92.13 21.87
N THR A 33 120.92 91.97 21.90
CA THR A 33 121.58 90.68 21.71
C THR A 33 122.37 90.34 22.98
N ASP A 34 122.48 89.05 23.28
CA ASP A 34 123.20 88.54 24.44
C ASP A 34 124.23 87.53 23.93
N GLU A 35 125.48 87.62 24.42
CA GLU A 35 126.57 86.70 24.06
C GLU A 35 126.27 85.26 24.49
N SER A 36 125.39 85.06 25.49
CA SER A 36 124.99 83.74 25.99
C SER A 36 123.86 83.07 25.20
N GLY A 37 123.21 83.80 24.27
CA GLY A 37 122.09 83.29 23.47
C GLY A 37 120.77 83.06 24.23
N TYR A 38 120.67 83.47 25.50
CA TYR A 38 119.51 83.22 26.37
C TYR A 38 118.19 83.80 25.83
N ILE A 39 118.20 85.02 25.28
CA ILE A 39 116.99 85.69 24.75
C ILE A 39 116.44 84.97 23.52
N GLU A 40 117.32 84.47 22.65
CA GLU A 40 116.91 83.69 21.48
C GLU A 40 116.32 82.34 21.88
N ALA A 41 116.90 81.68 22.90
CA ALA A 41 116.38 80.44 23.46
C ALA A 41 114.98 80.64 24.11
N LEU A 42 114.78 81.72 24.87
CA LEU A 42 113.49 82.06 25.47
C LEU A 42 112.43 82.37 24.41
N GLY A 43 112.80 83.05 23.32
CA GLY A 43 111.93 83.29 22.17
C GLY A 43 111.54 82.00 21.44
N LYS A 44 112.51 81.09 21.22
CA LYS A 44 112.26 79.77 20.63
C LYS A 44 111.35 78.91 21.51
N GLU A 45 111.52 78.94 22.84
CA GLU A 45 110.66 78.21 23.78
C GLU A 45 109.23 78.75 23.78
N ALA A 46 109.06 80.07 23.88
CA ALA A 46 107.74 80.70 23.86
C ALA A 46 107.00 80.44 22.52
N ALA A 47 107.72 80.52 21.40
CA ALA A 47 107.16 80.20 20.08
C ALA A 47 106.78 78.71 19.95
N ALA A 48 107.64 77.78 20.38
CA ALA A 48 107.34 76.35 20.36
C ALA A 48 106.16 76.00 21.28
N LYS A 49 106.07 76.63 22.45
CA LYS A 49 104.94 76.46 23.37
C LYS A 49 103.63 76.94 22.76
N ALA A 50 103.62 78.12 22.13
CA ALA A 50 102.46 78.64 21.43
C ALA A 50 102.03 77.76 20.25
N ILE A 51 102.99 77.24 19.47
CA ILE A 51 102.73 76.31 18.36
C ILE A 51 102.13 75.00 18.89
N ASN A 52 102.72 74.39 19.92
CA ASN A 52 102.21 73.15 20.49
C ASN A 52 100.82 73.33 21.12
N GLU A 53 100.56 74.47 21.75
CA GLU A 53 99.25 74.79 22.32
C GLU A 53 98.19 75.05 21.22
N ALA A 54 98.59 75.62 20.08
CA ALA A 54 97.73 75.73 18.90
C ALA A 54 97.44 74.35 18.28
N VAL A 55 98.46 73.51 18.09
CA VAL A 55 98.30 72.14 17.58
C VAL A 55 97.40 71.30 18.49
N LYS A 56 97.58 71.41 19.81
CA LYS A 56 96.72 70.72 20.78
C LYS A 56 95.27 71.17 20.68
N ARG A 57 95.01 72.47 20.58
CA ARG A 57 93.65 73.00 20.40
C ARG A 57 93.01 72.56 19.09
N VAL A 58 93.77 72.52 17.99
CA VAL A 58 93.27 72.01 16.71
C VAL A 58 92.93 70.53 16.81
N ALA A 59 93.80 69.71 17.41
CA ALA A 59 93.53 68.28 17.59
C ALA A 59 92.34 68.00 18.52
N GLU A 60 92.16 68.80 19.58
CA GLU A 60 90.98 68.72 20.45
C GLU A 60 89.69 69.09 19.70
N ALA A 61 89.70 70.17 18.91
CA ALA A 61 88.56 70.57 18.09
C ALA A 61 88.22 69.54 17.00
N GLU A 62 89.21 68.96 16.34
CA GLU A 62 89.03 67.87 15.37
C GLU A 62 88.45 66.62 16.03
N ARG A 63 88.96 66.24 17.21
CA ARG A 63 88.44 65.09 17.97
C ARG A 63 86.98 65.31 18.37
N ASP A 64 86.66 66.48 18.90
CA ASP A 64 85.31 66.79 19.36
C ASP A 64 84.33 66.91 18.16
N GLY A 65 84.81 67.44 17.02
CA GLY A 65 84.07 67.42 15.76
C GLY A 65 83.78 66.01 15.25
N ALA A 66 84.78 65.13 15.25
CA ALA A 66 84.62 63.73 14.85
C ALA A 66 83.70 62.94 15.79
N ILE A 67 83.76 63.19 17.11
CA ILE A 67 82.85 62.61 18.10
C ILE A 67 81.42 63.12 17.86
N GLY A 68 81.25 64.41 17.61
CA GLY A 68 79.96 65.02 17.27
C GLY A 68 79.34 64.40 16.02
N GLU A 69 80.14 64.24 14.96
CA GLU A 69 79.71 63.59 13.72
C GLU A 69 79.33 62.12 13.94
N ALA A 70 80.15 61.35 14.66
CA ALA A 70 79.88 59.95 14.94
C ALA A 70 78.59 59.78 15.77
N ASN A 71 78.37 60.65 16.76
CA ASN A 71 77.15 60.65 17.56
C ASN A 71 75.93 61.02 16.72
N ALA A 72 76.01 62.07 15.90
CA ALA A 72 74.91 62.45 15.00
C ALA A 72 74.56 61.33 14.01
N ARG A 73 75.56 60.65 13.43
CA ARG A 73 75.34 59.49 12.55
C ARG A 73 74.73 58.31 13.31
N LYS A 74 75.18 58.03 14.54
CA LYS A 74 74.62 56.98 15.39
C LYS A 74 73.14 57.27 15.69
N GLU A 75 72.84 58.48 16.15
CA GLU A 75 71.49 58.95 16.46
C GLU A 75 70.58 58.82 15.24
N GLN A 76 71.02 59.31 14.08
CA GLN A 76 70.29 59.20 12.82
C GLN A 76 69.98 57.73 12.48
N ARG A 77 70.96 56.82 12.57
CA ARG A 77 70.74 55.40 12.27
C ARG A 77 69.75 54.75 13.24
N ILE A 78 69.82 55.10 14.53
CA ILE A 78 68.88 54.58 15.54
C ILE A 78 67.47 55.08 15.25
N GLN A 79 67.28 56.38 15.05
CA GLN A 79 65.96 56.96 14.80
C GLN A 79 65.34 56.46 13.49
N VAL A 80 66.14 56.32 12.42
CA VAL A 80 65.67 55.75 11.15
C VAL A 80 65.31 54.27 11.32
N ALA A 81 66.12 53.49 12.03
CA ALA A 81 65.81 52.09 12.29
C ALA A 81 64.55 51.91 13.13
N ASP A 82 64.35 52.75 14.14
CA ASP A 82 63.17 52.73 15.00
C ASP A 82 61.89 53.11 14.22
N ALA A 83 61.95 54.20 13.44
CA ALA A 83 60.84 54.61 12.59
C ALA A 83 60.47 53.51 11.57
N ASN A 84 61.47 52.86 10.96
CA ASN A 84 61.24 51.72 10.06
C ASN A 84 60.64 50.52 10.79
N SER A 85 61.10 50.22 12.01
CA SER A 85 60.54 49.14 12.83
C SER A 85 59.06 49.39 13.12
N ILE A 86 58.71 50.61 13.55
CA ILE A 86 57.32 51.02 13.81
C ILE A 86 56.47 50.90 12.54
N ALA A 87 56.97 51.40 11.41
CA ALA A 87 56.28 51.29 10.12
C ALA A 87 56.00 49.83 9.74
N ILE A 88 57.02 48.96 9.83
CA ILE A 88 56.87 47.52 9.53
C ILE A 88 55.88 46.86 10.49
N THR A 89 55.91 47.18 11.78
CA THR A 89 54.92 46.64 12.73
C THR A 89 53.49 47.06 12.37
N GLY A 90 53.29 48.34 12.00
CA GLY A 90 51.98 48.84 11.58
C GLY A 90 51.49 48.19 10.28
N GLU A 91 52.39 47.96 9.32
CA GLU A 91 52.08 47.23 8.08
C GLU A 91 51.68 45.78 8.36
N ASN A 92 52.44 45.08 9.21
CA ASN A 92 52.15 43.69 9.59
C ASN A 92 50.80 43.61 10.32
N GLU A 93 50.52 44.50 11.27
CA GLU A 93 49.22 44.54 11.93
C GLU A 93 48.08 44.81 10.97
N ALA A 94 48.26 45.73 10.00
CA ALA A 94 47.28 45.98 8.96
C ALA A 94 47.05 44.75 8.09
N GLN A 95 48.11 44.04 7.70
CA GLN A 95 48.02 42.79 6.94
C GLN A 95 47.29 41.70 7.73
N VAL A 96 47.56 41.56 9.04
CA VAL A 96 46.83 40.63 9.92
C VAL A 96 45.35 40.98 9.95
N ARG A 97 44.98 42.25 10.17
CA ARG A 97 43.57 42.68 10.14
C ARG A 97 42.88 42.41 8.80
N ILE A 98 43.59 42.62 7.69
CA ILE A 98 43.08 42.30 6.34
C ILE A 98 42.88 40.79 6.19
N ALA A 99 43.84 39.98 6.63
CA ALA A 99 43.75 38.52 6.57
C ALA A 99 42.60 37.98 7.43
N GLU A 100 42.43 38.49 8.65
CA GLU A 100 41.31 38.17 9.55
C GLU A 100 39.96 38.55 8.92
N SER A 101 39.84 39.77 8.40
CA SER A 101 38.62 40.23 7.73
C SER A 101 38.26 39.35 6.53
N ASN A 102 39.26 39.01 5.70
CA ASN A 102 39.07 38.10 4.57
C ASN A 102 38.69 36.68 5.01
N ALA A 103 39.29 36.17 6.09
CA ALA A 103 38.95 34.87 6.65
C ALA A 103 37.51 34.83 7.15
N ILE A 104 37.08 35.86 7.90
CA ILE A 104 35.69 36.00 8.38
C ILE A 104 34.72 36.10 7.20
N ARG A 105 35.03 36.91 6.18
CA ARG A 105 34.22 37.01 4.97
C ARG A 105 34.05 35.64 4.31
N ARG A 106 35.15 34.90 4.12
CA ARG A 106 35.14 33.58 3.49
C ARG A 106 34.39 32.53 4.32
N GLN A 107 34.50 32.58 5.65
CA GLN A 107 33.72 31.71 6.55
C GLN A 107 32.22 31.96 6.40
N LYS A 108 31.80 33.23 6.44
CA LYS A 108 30.39 33.61 6.27
C LYS A 108 29.87 33.24 4.88
N GLU A 109 30.63 33.52 3.82
CA GLU A 109 30.27 33.11 2.46
C GLU A 109 30.04 31.59 2.37
N ALA A 110 30.94 30.78 2.93
CA ALA A 110 30.80 29.33 2.94
C ALA A 110 29.59 28.85 3.77
N GLU A 111 29.32 29.49 4.91
CA GLU A 111 28.15 29.19 5.74
C GLU A 111 26.84 29.51 5.01
N TYR A 112 26.73 30.71 4.42
CA TYR A 112 25.56 31.11 3.64
C TYR A 112 25.37 30.22 2.41
N LEU A 113 26.45 29.84 1.72
CA LEU A 113 26.38 28.92 0.58
C LEU A 113 25.91 27.53 1.02
N ARG A 114 26.40 27.02 2.17
CA ARG A 114 25.93 25.76 2.74
C ARG A 114 24.44 25.84 3.12
N MET A 115 24.01 26.94 3.74
CA MET A 115 22.60 27.13 4.10
C MET A 115 21.71 27.24 2.85
N ALA A 116 22.12 28.01 1.84
CA ALA A 116 21.39 28.16 0.59
C ALA A 116 21.24 26.83 -0.14
N THR A 117 22.34 26.09 -0.33
CA THR A 117 22.30 24.77 -0.99
C THR A 117 21.50 23.73 -0.20
N ALA A 118 21.56 23.76 1.14
CA ALA A 118 20.71 22.91 1.97
C ALA A 118 19.23 23.28 1.83
N ALA A 119 18.90 24.58 1.86
CA ALA A 119 17.54 25.06 1.71
C ALA A 119 16.97 24.70 0.32
N GLU A 120 17.73 24.90 -0.76
CA GLU A 120 17.36 24.52 -2.12
C GLU A 120 17.06 23.01 -2.21
N LYS A 121 17.95 22.17 -1.70
CA LYS A 121 17.74 20.71 -1.69
C LYS A 121 16.54 20.28 -0.86
N ILE A 122 16.27 20.95 0.27
CA ILE A 122 15.08 20.67 1.09
C ILE A 122 13.81 21.06 0.33
N GLN A 123 13.79 22.22 -0.33
CA GLN A 123 12.62 22.64 -1.10
C GLN A 123 12.39 21.75 -2.33
N GLU A 124 13.47 21.35 -3.02
CA GLU A 124 13.39 20.38 -4.12
C GLU A 124 12.85 19.03 -3.65
N ALA A 125 13.37 18.49 -2.54
CA ALA A 125 12.89 17.23 -1.97
C ALA A 125 11.41 17.30 -1.55
N LYS A 126 10.99 18.42 -0.94
CA LYS A 126 9.58 18.64 -0.58
C LYS A 126 8.67 18.74 -1.80
N ALA A 127 9.10 19.44 -2.84
CA ALA A 127 8.35 19.54 -4.10
C ALA A 127 8.19 18.16 -4.76
N LEU A 128 9.24 17.33 -4.74
CA LEU A 128 9.19 15.96 -5.23
C LEU A 128 8.27 15.08 -4.37
N GLU A 129 8.37 15.17 -3.05
CA GLU A 129 7.49 14.45 -2.11
C GLU A 129 6.02 14.79 -2.35
N GLU A 130 5.68 16.08 -2.46
CA GLU A 130 4.33 16.54 -2.77
C GLU A 130 3.85 16.06 -4.15
N ALA A 131 4.72 16.06 -5.16
CA ALA A 131 4.41 15.52 -6.48
C ALA A 131 4.14 14.01 -6.45
N TYR A 132 4.95 13.25 -5.69
CA TYR A 132 4.72 11.81 -5.50
C TYR A 132 3.46 11.52 -4.72
N ASP A 133 3.13 12.32 -3.71
CA ASP A 133 1.88 12.20 -2.96
C ASP A 133 0.65 12.47 -3.83
N ALA A 134 0.71 13.53 -4.64
CA ALA A 134 -0.32 13.82 -5.64
C ALA A 134 -0.46 12.66 -6.64
N GLN A 135 0.66 12.08 -7.11
CA GLN A 135 0.65 10.94 -8.01
C GLN A 135 0.06 9.68 -7.34
N ARG A 136 0.48 9.36 -6.12
CA ARG A 136 -0.07 8.23 -5.33
C ARG A 136 -1.56 8.38 -5.10
N ALA A 137 -2.02 9.59 -4.74
CA ALA A 137 -3.44 9.87 -4.55
C ALA A 137 -4.24 9.74 -5.87
N ALA A 138 -3.67 10.19 -6.99
CA ALA A 138 -4.28 10.02 -8.30
C ALA A 138 -4.38 8.55 -8.73
N GLU A 139 -3.33 7.76 -8.50
CA GLU A 139 -3.30 6.33 -8.80
C GLU A 139 -4.25 5.54 -7.90
N LEU A 140 -4.34 5.85 -6.61
CA LEU A 140 -5.34 5.25 -5.71
C LEU A 140 -6.76 5.51 -6.21
N LYS A 141 -7.08 6.75 -6.60
CA LYS A 141 -8.39 7.08 -7.19
C LYS A 141 -8.65 6.38 -8.52
N ARG A 142 -7.61 6.10 -9.31
CA ARG A 142 -7.74 5.28 -10.53
C ARG A 142 -8.03 3.83 -10.17
N ALA A 143 -7.26 3.24 -9.27
CA ALA A 143 -7.46 1.87 -8.79
C ALA A 143 -8.84 1.67 -8.15
N GLU A 144 -9.33 2.63 -7.36
CA GLU A 144 -10.68 2.60 -6.79
C GLU A 144 -11.77 2.65 -7.86
N ARG A 145 -11.62 3.53 -8.87
CA ARG A 145 -12.57 3.57 -9.99
C ARG A 145 -12.56 2.27 -10.80
N GLU A 146 -11.38 1.73 -11.09
CA GLU A 146 -11.25 0.45 -11.81
C GLU A 146 -11.87 -0.70 -11.02
N ARG A 147 -11.60 -0.80 -9.71
CA ARG A 147 -12.24 -1.79 -8.82
C ARG A 147 -13.75 -1.63 -8.83
N ALA A 148 -14.26 -0.42 -8.67
CA ALA A 148 -15.70 -0.16 -8.69
C ALA A 148 -16.34 -0.54 -10.03
N THR A 149 -15.66 -0.28 -11.17
CA THR A 149 -16.16 -0.70 -12.48
C THR A 149 -16.18 -2.22 -12.64
N LEU A 150 -15.13 -2.92 -12.20
CA LEU A 150 -15.07 -4.38 -12.26
C LEU A 150 -16.09 -5.04 -11.33
N GLU A 151 -16.26 -4.51 -10.12
CA GLU A 151 -17.29 -4.97 -9.17
C GLU A 151 -18.70 -4.75 -9.73
N ALA A 152 -18.97 -3.59 -10.32
CA ALA A 152 -20.24 -3.31 -10.98
C ALA A 152 -20.48 -4.26 -12.16
N ASP A 153 -19.48 -4.52 -13.01
CA ASP A 153 -19.60 -5.44 -14.14
C ASP A 153 -19.87 -6.88 -13.68
N VAL A 154 -19.19 -7.35 -12.63
CA VAL A 154 -19.40 -8.69 -12.07
C VAL A 154 -20.79 -8.79 -11.43
N LEU A 155 -21.24 -7.76 -10.69
CA LEU A 155 -22.56 -7.74 -10.08
C LEU A 155 -23.68 -7.72 -11.12
N VAL A 156 -23.56 -6.87 -12.15
CA VAL A 156 -24.53 -6.80 -13.25
C VAL A 156 -24.57 -8.12 -14.01
N LYS A 157 -23.42 -8.76 -14.31
CA LYS A 157 -23.40 -10.09 -14.92
C LYS A 157 -24.09 -11.14 -14.05
N ALA A 158 -23.80 -11.17 -12.75
CA ALA A 158 -24.45 -12.09 -11.81
C ALA A 158 -25.97 -11.85 -11.70
N GLU A 159 -26.42 -10.59 -11.74
CA GLU A 159 -27.84 -10.23 -11.73
C GLU A 159 -28.53 -10.63 -13.05
N ILE A 160 -27.88 -10.42 -14.19
CA ILE A 160 -28.36 -10.89 -15.50
C ILE A 160 -28.50 -12.41 -15.50
N GLU A 161 -27.49 -13.15 -15.03
CA GLU A 161 -27.54 -14.63 -14.95
C GLU A 161 -28.64 -15.12 -14.01
N LYS A 162 -28.85 -14.45 -12.87
CA LYS A 162 -29.94 -14.76 -11.95
C LYS A 162 -31.29 -14.56 -12.65
N ARG A 163 -31.47 -13.42 -13.30
CA ARG A 163 -32.70 -13.09 -14.03
C ARG A 163 -32.95 -14.01 -15.22
N GLN A 164 -31.90 -14.42 -15.94
CA GLN A 164 -31.99 -15.41 -17.00
C GLN A 164 -32.47 -16.75 -16.45
N ARG A 165 -31.90 -17.25 -15.34
CA ARG A 165 -32.36 -18.49 -14.70
C ARG A 165 -33.79 -18.41 -14.19
N GLU A 166 -34.22 -17.28 -13.65
CA GLU A 166 -35.61 -17.07 -13.23
C GLU A 166 -36.56 -17.12 -14.43
N ILE A 167 -36.24 -16.42 -15.53
CA ILE A 167 -37.03 -16.42 -16.76
C ILE A 167 -37.04 -17.83 -17.40
N GLU A 168 -35.91 -18.53 -17.45
CA GLU A 168 -35.81 -19.90 -17.97
C GLU A 168 -36.65 -20.86 -17.14
N ALA A 169 -36.60 -20.76 -15.81
CA ALA A 169 -37.43 -21.59 -14.93
C ALA A 169 -38.93 -21.31 -15.11
N GLU A 170 -39.31 -20.03 -15.25
CA GLU A 170 -40.70 -19.63 -15.53
C GLU A 170 -41.16 -20.12 -16.91
N ALA A 171 -40.30 -20.01 -17.94
CA ALA A 171 -40.57 -20.50 -19.28
C ALA A 171 -40.73 -22.02 -19.31
N LEU A 172 -39.88 -22.77 -18.60
CA LEU A 172 -40.01 -24.22 -18.46
C LEU A 172 -41.29 -24.62 -17.73
N ALA A 173 -41.62 -23.93 -16.63
CA ALA A 173 -42.85 -24.18 -15.89
C ALA A 173 -44.10 -23.91 -16.75
N GLU A 174 -44.09 -22.84 -17.53
CA GLU A 174 -45.18 -22.51 -18.43
C GLU A 174 -45.28 -23.48 -19.62
N GLN A 175 -44.15 -23.90 -20.20
CA GLN A 175 -44.12 -24.95 -21.23
C GLN A 175 -44.72 -26.25 -20.71
N GLU A 176 -44.34 -26.67 -19.51
CA GLU A 176 -44.85 -27.89 -18.90
C GLU A 176 -46.35 -27.77 -18.59
N ARG A 177 -46.82 -26.57 -18.16
CA ARG A 177 -48.24 -26.28 -17.97
C ARG A 177 -49.04 -26.40 -19.26
N ILE A 178 -48.52 -25.84 -20.35
CA ILE A 178 -49.17 -25.91 -21.67
C ILE A 178 -49.16 -27.36 -22.18
N ARG A 179 -48.04 -28.06 -22.06
CA ARG A 179 -47.93 -29.48 -22.44
C ARG A 179 -48.91 -30.34 -21.65
N ALA A 180 -48.94 -30.20 -20.33
CA ALA A 180 -49.86 -30.94 -19.46
C ALA A 180 -51.34 -30.66 -19.81
N LYS A 181 -51.69 -29.42 -20.15
CA LYS A 181 -53.03 -29.07 -20.67
C LYS A 181 -53.31 -29.73 -22.01
N GLY A 182 -52.38 -29.66 -22.96
CA GLY A 182 -52.53 -30.30 -24.27
C GLY A 182 -52.68 -31.82 -24.17
N GLU A 183 -51.92 -32.46 -23.27
CA GLU A 183 -52.03 -33.89 -22.97
C GLU A 183 -53.37 -34.22 -22.29
N ALA A 184 -53.81 -33.42 -21.32
CA ALA A 184 -55.10 -33.58 -20.67
C ALA A 184 -56.26 -33.45 -21.66
N ASP A 185 -56.24 -32.44 -22.54
CA ASP A 185 -57.26 -32.23 -23.58
C ASP A 185 -57.25 -33.37 -24.61
N ALA A 186 -56.07 -33.87 -25.01
CA ALA A 186 -55.94 -35.00 -25.91
C ALA A 186 -56.49 -36.30 -25.29
N ILE A 187 -56.21 -36.55 -24.00
CA ILE A 187 -56.75 -37.70 -23.26
C ILE A 187 -58.27 -37.56 -23.12
N PHE A 188 -58.76 -36.37 -22.74
CA PHE A 188 -60.19 -36.09 -22.59
C PHE A 188 -60.92 -36.31 -23.91
N ALA A 189 -60.42 -35.76 -25.03
CA ALA A 189 -61.01 -35.95 -26.35
C ALA A 189 -61.03 -37.43 -26.77
N LYS A 190 -59.96 -38.19 -26.48
CA LYS A 190 -59.91 -39.63 -26.75
C LYS A 190 -60.92 -40.41 -25.91
N MET A 191 -61.02 -40.11 -24.62
CA MET A 191 -61.98 -40.74 -23.70
C MET A 191 -63.42 -40.37 -24.06
N GLU A 192 -63.69 -39.12 -24.42
CA GLU A 192 -65.00 -38.67 -24.87
C GLU A 192 -65.41 -39.34 -26.19
N ALA A 193 -64.50 -39.42 -27.16
CA ALA A 193 -64.74 -40.14 -28.41
C ALA A 193 -65.02 -41.63 -28.17
N GLN A 194 -64.28 -42.27 -27.26
CA GLN A 194 -64.53 -43.65 -26.83
C GLN A 194 -65.87 -43.79 -26.12
N ALA A 195 -66.21 -42.86 -25.23
CA ALA A 195 -67.47 -42.87 -24.49
C ALA A 195 -68.67 -42.69 -25.42
N ARG A 196 -68.61 -41.76 -26.39
CA ARG A 196 -69.64 -41.57 -27.42
C ARG A 196 -69.77 -42.80 -28.32
N GLY A 197 -68.64 -43.35 -28.80
CA GLY A 197 -68.65 -44.57 -29.59
C GLY A 197 -69.26 -45.76 -28.84
N MET A 198 -68.89 -45.93 -27.56
CA MET A 198 -69.45 -46.96 -26.68
C MET A 198 -70.94 -46.73 -26.42
N GLN A 199 -71.35 -45.48 -26.18
CA GLN A 199 -72.76 -45.11 -25.99
C GLN A 199 -73.57 -45.42 -27.25
N GLU A 200 -73.06 -45.09 -28.45
CA GLU A 200 -73.74 -45.43 -29.71
C GLU A 200 -73.86 -46.94 -29.91
N ILE A 201 -72.82 -47.72 -29.60
CA ILE A 201 -72.86 -49.18 -29.66
C ILE A 201 -73.90 -49.72 -28.67
N LEU A 202 -73.85 -49.29 -27.41
CA LEU A 202 -74.79 -49.71 -26.37
C LEU A 202 -76.23 -49.31 -26.70
N THR A 203 -76.44 -48.13 -27.27
CA THR A 203 -77.76 -47.65 -27.69
C THR A 203 -78.29 -48.50 -28.85
N LYS A 204 -77.45 -48.78 -29.87
CA LYS A 204 -77.81 -49.68 -30.98
C LYS A 204 -78.04 -51.12 -30.50
N GLN A 205 -77.27 -51.61 -29.53
CA GLN A 205 -77.50 -52.90 -28.90
C GLN A 205 -78.82 -52.92 -28.13
N ALA A 206 -79.12 -51.87 -27.35
CA ALA A 206 -80.39 -51.72 -26.65
C ALA A 206 -81.58 -51.65 -27.61
N GLU A 207 -81.46 -50.95 -28.74
CA GLU A 207 -82.45 -50.96 -29.82
C GLU A 207 -82.57 -52.34 -30.49
N GLY A 208 -81.44 -53.04 -30.70
CA GLY A 208 -81.42 -54.41 -31.19
C GLY A 208 -82.16 -55.36 -30.25
N PHE A 209 -81.87 -55.29 -28.94
CA PHE A 209 -82.58 -56.04 -27.90
C PHE A 209 -84.06 -55.66 -27.86
N LYS A 210 -84.40 -54.38 -27.99
CA LYS A 210 -85.80 -53.93 -28.06
C LYS A 210 -86.53 -54.57 -29.25
N LYS A 211 -85.91 -54.62 -30.43
CA LYS A 211 -86.48 -55.31 -31.61
C LYS A 211 -86.64 -56.82 -31.42
N ILE A 212 -85.70 -57.47 -30.74
CA ILE A 212 -85.81 -58.91 -30.38
C ILE A 212 -86.99 -59.13 -29.41
N VAL A 213 -87.13 -58.26 -28.40
CA VAL A 213 -88.23 -58.31 -27.43
C VAL A 213 -89.59 -58.02 -28.09
N GLU A 214 -89.66 -57.07 -29.02
CA GLU A 214 -90.85 -56.78 -29.82
C GLU A 214 -91.22 -57.94 -30.75
N SER A 215 -90.23 -58.59 -31.37
CA SER A 215 -90.44 -59.75 -32.25
C SER A 215 -90.88 -61.01 -31.49
N ALA A 216 -90.51 -61.13 -30.21
CA ALA A 216 -90.96 -62.19 -29.31
C ALA A 216 -92.38 -61.96 -28.72
N GLY A 217 -93.15 -61.02 -29.28
CA GLY A 217 -94.56 -60.80 -28.89
C GLY A 217 -94.73 -60.17 -27.49
N GLY A 218 -93.70 -59.48 -26.98
CA GLY A 218 -93.77 -58.74 -25.71
C GLY A 218 -93.59 -59.59 -24.44
N ASN A 219 -93.27 -60.88 -24.55
CA ASN A 219 -93.01 -61.74 -23.40
C ASN A 219 -91.51 -61.78 -23.06
N ALA A 220 -91.13 -61.14 -21.96
CA ALA A 220 -89.72 -61.00 -21.55
C ALA A 220 -88.99 -62.33 -21.30
N LYS A 221 -89.72 -63.43 -21.06
CA LYS A 221 -89.14 -64.77 -20.82
C LYS A 221 -88.65 -65.46 -22.10
N ASP A 222 -89.37 -65.34 -23.21
CA ASP A 222 -89.00 -66.00 -24.46
C ASP A 222 -87.87 -65.23 -25.18
N ALA A 223 -87.87 -63.90 -25.07
CA ALA A 223 -86.75 -63.06 -25.52
C ALA A 223 -85.46 -63.36 -24.74
N LEU A 224 -85.56 -63.62 -23.42
CA LEU A 224 -84.43 -64.06 -22.62
C LEU A 224 -83.94 -65.45 -23.03
N GLN A 225 -84.83 -66.38 -23.36
CA GLN A 225 -84.47 -67.73 -23.81
C GLN A 225 -83.75 -67.71 -25.16
N LEU A 226 -84.16 -66.83 -26.08
CA LEU A 226 -83.49 -66.60 -27.36
C LEU A 226 -82.12 -65.91 -27.18
N MET A 227 -82.03 -64.94 -26.27
CA MET A 227 -80.74 -64.32 -25.89
C MET A 227 -79.79 -65.31 -25.20
N LEU A 228 -80.30 -66.20 -24.34
CA LEU A 228 -79.49 -67.24 -23.70
C LEU A 228 -78.99 -68.26 -24.72
N ALA A 229 -79.78 -68.61 -25.73
CA ALA A 229 -79.33 -69.49 -26.81
C ALA A 229 -78.19 -68.85 -27.62
N ASP A 230 -78.30 -67.56 -27.97
CA ASP A 230 -77.27 -66.82 -28.72
C ASP A 230 -75.99 -66.62 -27.88
N LYS A 231 -76.14 -66.33 -26.57
CA LYS A 231 -75.01 -66.26 -25.63
C LYS A 231 -74.47 -67.63 -25.21
N MET A 232 -75.22 -68.72 -25.36
CA MET A 232 -74.71 -70.08 -25.13
C MET A 232 -73.65 -70.45 -26.15
N GLU A 233 -73.77 -70.03 -27.41
CA GLU A 233 -72.71 -70.25 -28.40
C GLU A 233 -71.40 -69.54 -27.99
N GLU A 234 -71.51 -68.29 -27.53
CA GLU A 234 -70.38 -67.49 -27.06
C GLU A 234 -69.77 -68.07 -25.77
N LEU A 235 -70.60 -68.52 -24.82
CA LEU A 235 -70.17 -69.20 -23.59
C LEU A 235 -69.50 -70.55 -23.87
N ILE A 236 -70.01 -71.34 -24.83
CA ILE A 236 -69.37 -72.58 -25.28
C ILE A 236 -68.02 -72.25 -25.93
N LYS A 237 -67.93 -71.18 -26.71
CA LYS A 237 -66.66 -70.74 -27.33
C LYS A 237 -65.62 -70.35 -26.28
N ILE A 238 -66.01 -69.55 -25.29
CA ILE A 238 -65.15 -69.15 -24.16
C ILE A 238 -64.78 -70.39 -23.30
N GLN A 239 -65.70 -71.31 -23.05
CA GLN A 239 -65.41 -72.56 -22.32
C GLN A 239 -64.46 -73.47 -23.11
N VAL A 240 -64.61 -73.58 -24.43
CA VAL A 240 -63.69 -74.34 -25.29
C VAL A 240 -62.32 -73.66 -25.37
N GLU A 241 -62.25 -72.33 -25.40
CA GLU A 241 -60.98 -71.59 -25.30
C GLU A 241 -60.32 -71.76 -23.92
N ALA A 242 -61.10 -71.78 -22.84
CA ALA A 242 -60.61 -72.06 -21.49
C ALA A 242 -60.11 -73.50 -21.36
N ILE A 243 -60.75 -74.49 -22.00
CA ILE A 243 -60.30 -75.90 -22.02
C ILE A 243 -59.11 -76.09 -22.96
N LYS A 244 -59.05 -75.38 -24.11
CA LYS A 244 -57.90 -75.41 -25.04
C LYS A 244 -56.59 -74.95 -24.40
N ASN A 245 -56.68 -74.08 -23.39
CA ASN A 245 -55.52 -73.57 -22.66
C ASN A 245 -55.17 -74.36 -21.38
N ILE A 246 -55.86 -75.47 -21.09
CA ILE A 246 -55.37 -76.44 -20.10
C ILE A 246 -54.40 -77.40 -20.78
N LYS A 247 -53.16 -76.95 -20.96
CA LYS A 247 -52.02 -77.87 -21.10
C LYS A 247 -51.67 -78.40 -19.72
N ILE A 248 -52.09 -79.63 -19.40
CA ILE A 248 -51.53 -80.39 -18.28
C ILE A 248 -50.16 -80.92 -18.72
N ASP A 249 -49.15 -80.06 -18.67
CA ASP A 249 -47.76 -80.43 -18.93
C ASP A 249 -47.01 -80.55 -17.58
N LYS A 250 -46.73 -81.81 -17.22
CA LYS A 250 -45.69 -82.27 -16.28
C LYS A 250 -45.77 -81.79 -14.83
N VAL A 251 -46.45 -82.60 -14.01
CA VAL A 251 -46.30 -82.64 -12.55
C VAL A 251 -44.83 -82.94 -12.21
N THR A 252 -44.14 -81.98 -11.58
CA THR A 252 -42.81 -82.19 -10.99
C THR A 252 -42.95 -82.07 -9.47
N VAL A 253 -43.03 -83.22 -8.82
CA VAL A 253 -43.03 -83.36 -7.35
C VAL A 253 -41.59 -83.17 -6.87
N TRP A 254 -41.35 -82.14 -6.05
CA TRP A 254 -40.21 -82.12 -5.13
C TRP A 254 -40.78 -82.30 -3.73
N ASP A 255 -40.63 -83.53 -3.23
CA ASP A 255 -40.87 -83.91 -1.85
C ASP A 255 -39.65 -83.47 -1.01
N THR A 256 -39.92 -82.75 0.08
CA THR A 256 -38.96 -82.51 1.16
C THR A 256 -39.42 -83.38 2.33
N ALA A 257 -38.79 -84.55 2.45
CA ALA A 257 -39.12 -85.49 3.50
C ALA A 257 -38.52 -85.04 4.85
N ASN A 258 -39.39 -84.59 5.75
CA ASN A 258 -39.46 -85.17 7.09
C ASN A 258 -40.84 -84.93 7.73
N GLY A 259 -41.74 -85.89 7.51
CA GLY A 259 -42.86 -86.41 8.34
C GLY A 259 -43.83 -85.41 8.99
N ASP A 260 -45.15 -85.50 8.83
CA ASP A 260 -46.02 -86.44 8.12
C ASP A 260 -47.39 -85.71 7.98
N LYS A 261 -47.98 -85.74 6.79
CA LYS A 261 -49.28 -85.13 6.35
C LYS A 261 -49.27 -83.69 5.74
N ASN A 262 -48.82 -83.67 4.49
CA ASN A 262 -49.26 -82.95 3.27
C ASN A 262 -49.68 -81.46 3.26
N ASN A 263 -48.84 -80.72 2.53
CA ASN A 263 -48.78 -79.28 2.25
C ASN A 263 -49.87 -78.69 1.32
N THR A 264 -50.98 -79.39 1.06
CA THR A 264 -52.10 -78.86 0.25
C THR A 264 -53.05 -77.96 1.05
N ALA A 265 -53.00 -78.01 2.38
CA ALA A 265 -53.84 -77.18 3.26
C ALA A 265 -53.38 -75.71 3.36
N ASN A 266 -52.08 -75.42 3.25
CA ASN A 266 -51.56 -74.06 3.38
C ASN A 266 -51.63 -73.22 2.09
N PHE A 267 -51.72 -73.84 0.91
CA PHE A 267 -52.00 -73.13 -0.35
C PHE A 267 -53.49 -72.82 -0.49
N ILE A 268 -54.37 -73.75 -0.08
CA ILE A 268 -55.82 -73.54 -0.05
C ILE A 268 -56.21 -72.54 1.05
N SER A 269 -55.55 -72.52 2.21
CA SER A 269 -55.79 -71.51 3.26
C SER A 269 -55.34 -70.09 2.87
N GLY A 270 -54.38 -69.94 1.95
CA GLY A 270 -53.98 -68.63 1.38
C GLY A 270 -54.92 -68.15 0.28
N LEU A 271 -55.53 -69.07 -0.48
CA LEU A 271 -56.53 -68.75 -1.50
C LEU A 271 -57.92 -68.45 -0.89
N ILE A 272 -58.29 -69.12 0.20
CA ILE A 272 -59.53 -68.86 0.97
C ILE A 272 -59.46 -67.55 1.78
N LYS A 273 -58.27 -67.02 2.06
CA LYS A 273 -58.07 -65.70 2.69
C LYS A 273 -57.95 -64.53 1.71
N ALA A 274 -57.77 -64.79 0.41
CA ALA A 274 -57.69 -63.77 -0.64
C ALA A 274 -59.05 -63.46 -1.30
N VAL A 275 -60.10 -64.20 -0.92
CA VAL A 275 -61.48 -63.91 -1.29
C VAL A 275 -62.15 -63.31 -0.05
N PRO A 276 -62.47 -62.00 -0.02
CA PRO A 276 -63.30 -61.46 1.04
C PRO A 276 -64.65 -62.18 1.03
N PRO A 277 -65.20 -62.57 2.20
CA PRO A 277 -66.50 -63.23 2.25
C PRO A 277 -67.55 -62.30 1.61
N MET A 278 -68.04 -62.71 0.44
CA MET A 278 -69.05 -61.97 -0.34
C MET A 278 -70.41 -61.86 0.37
N SER A 279 -70.56 -62.46 1.57
CA SER A 279 -71.68 -62.25 2.47
C SER A 279 -71.68 -60.86 3.12
N ASP A 280 -70.51 -60.32 3.48
CA ASP A 280 -70.42 -59.02 4.17
C ASP A 280 -70.59 -57.82 3.22
N LEU A 281 -70.31 -58.00 1.93
CA LEU A 281 -70.53 -56.97 0.90
C LEU A 281 -71.99 -56.86 0.45
N PHE A 282 -72.79 -57.92 0.61
CA PHE A 282 -74.20 -57.93 0.23
C PHE A 282 -75.13 -57.49 1.37
N ASP A 283 -74.75 -57.72 2.63
CA ASP A 283 -75.48 -57.20 3.79
C ASP A 283 -75.26 -55.69 4.00
N MET A 284 -74.10 -55.13 3.61
CA MET A 284 -73.84 -53.67 3.66
C MET A 284 -74.60 -52.88 2.58
N ALA A 285 -75.07 -53.56 1.53
CA ALA A 285 -75.87 -52.99 0.44
C ALA A 285 -77.39 -53.26 0.59
N GLY A 286 -77.82 -53.89 1.69
CA GLY A 286 -79.23 -54.04 2.06
C GLY A 286 -80.06 -54.94 1.12
N MET A 287 -79.44 -55.86 0.37
CA MET A 287 -80.16 -56.70 -0.59
C MET A 287 -79.95 -58.20 -0.32
N LYS A 288 -81.05 -58.88 0.05
CA LYS A 288 -81.10 -60.33 0.30
C LYS A 288 -80.91 -61.14 -0.98
N LEU A 289 -80.08 -62.19 -0.91
CA LEU A 289 -79.82 -63.09 -2.03
C LEU A 289 -81.10 -63.85 -2.45
N PRO A 290 -81.40 -63.96 -3.76
CA PRO A 290 -82.53 -64.74 -4.28
C PRO A 290 -82.35 -66.26 -4.08
N LYS A 291 -83.46 -66.96 -3.82
CA LYS A 291 -83.61 -68.39 -3.44
C LYS A 291 -83.01 -69.46 -4.39
N TYR A 292 -82.21 -69.10 -5.39
CA TYR A 292 -81.56 -70.06 -6.31
C TYR A 292 -80.12 -70.42 -5.93
N PHE A 293 -79.56 -69.77 -4.91
CA PHE A 293 -78.30 -70.17 -4.28
C PHE A 293 -78.60 -70.74 -2.90
N GLY A 294 -78.76 -72.06 -2.83
CA GLY A 294 -78.60 -72.88 -1.64
C GLY A 294 -79.22 -72.36 -0.35
N GLU A 295 -80.44 -72.79 -0.07
CA GLU A 295 -81.05 -72.71 1.24
C GLU A 295 -80.27 -73.67 2.18
N ASN A 296 -79.47 -73.13 3.10
CA ASN A 296 -78.90 -73.95 4.17
C ASN A 296 -79.96 -74.16 5.25
N VAL A 297 -80.58 -75.34 5.16
CA VAL A 297 -81.33 -75.98 6.23
C VAL A 297 -80.39 -76.24 7.41
N ASN A 298 -80.57 -75.49 8.48
CA ASN A 298 -80.60 -76.00 9.86
C ASN A 298 -81.09 -74.87 10.78
N ASP A 299 -82.42 -74.76 10.84
CA ASP A 299 -83.12 -74.18 11.98
C ASP A 299 -83.02 -75.12 13.19
N GLY A 300 -82.82 -74.55 14.37
CA GLY A 300 -83.19 -75.18 15.63
C GLY A 300 -82.14 -75.04 16.74
N VAL A 301 -82.29 -74.01 17.58
CA VAL A 301 -82.80 -74.15 18.96
C VAL A 301 -82.69 -72.80 19.69
N SER A 302 -83.86 -72.35 20.20
CA SER A 302 -84.21 -71.40 21.27
C SER A 302 -83.17 -70.37 21.75
N ALA A 303 -83.47 -69.06 21.72
CA ALA A 303 -84.36 -68.36 22.66
C ALA A 303 -83.93 -68.48 24.14
N GLY A 304 -83.72 -67.32 24.77
CA GLY A 304 -83.36 -67.12 26.18
C GLY A 304 -82.43 -65.90 26.27
N GLU A 305 -82.96 -64.69 26.48
CA GLU A 305 -83.04 -64.04 27.80
C GLU A 305 -81.65 -63.72 28.37
N GLN A 306 -81.32 -62.58 28.98
CA GLN A 306 -81.99 -61.40 29.50
C GLN A 306 -80.81 -60.49 29.96
N ASN A 307 -80.84 -59.18 29.69
CA ASN A 307 -81.00 -58.12 30.71
C ASN A 307 -80.03 -58.14 31.90
N ASP A 308 -79.21 -57.10 31.97
CA ASP A 308 -78.95 -56.20 33.12
C ASP A 308 -77.85 -55.23 32.64
N ALA A 309 -77.89 -53.90 32.74
CA ALA A 309 -78.64 -52.88 33.50
C ALA A 309 -78.34 -51.52 32.78
N LYS A 310 -79.08 -50.41 32.77
CA LYS A 310 -80.25 -49.79 33.44
C LYS A 310 -80.68 -48.65 32.48
N ASP A 311 -81.94 -48.31 32.26
CA ASP A 311 -82.94 -47.74 33.18
C ASP A 311 -84.37 -48.10 32.75
#